data_AF-A0A5B6TQ64-F1
#
_entry.id   AF-A0A5B6TQ64-F1
#
_cell.length_a   1.000
_cell.length_b   1.000
_cell.length_c   1.000
_cell.angle_alpha   90.00
_cell.angle_beta   90.00
_cell.angle_gamma   90.00
#
_symmetry.space_group_name_H-M   'P 1'
#
loop_
_entity.id
_entity.type
_entity.pdbx_description
1 polymer ?
#
loop_
_entity_poly.entity_id
_entity_poly.type
_entity_poly.pdbx_seq_one_letter_code
_entity_poly.pdbx_strand_id
1 'polypeptide(L)'
;MKSTGKDAPFLSQPSAQASSSRLEFLDFLRCIAASAVMLQHALESKSPAFAEFSTKYFQFGVFGVTLFFLTSGFIIPVSIERANSIKAFWISRIYRLFPLYLVSILVTLLLISLGWLEGTPPTAASLLANAVMLAKFLGQPLIQGLYWTLNLEMVFYLLVTGLFMVGLLQRSVLLAMGALAAALLLGVVGTQVLHFFESGWGLCFQLATMFVGTVYFR
;
A
#
# COMPACT_ATOMS: atom_id res chain seq x y z
N MET A 1 66.44 6.46 -9.42
CA MET A 1 65.75 5.16 -9.30
C MET A 1 65.27 4.99 -7.87
N LYS A 2 63.97 5.26 -7.63
CA LYS A 2 63.08 4.74 -6.56
C LYS A 2 61.91 5.72 -6.37
N SER A 3 60.88 5.45 -7.16
CA SER A 3 59.50 5.86 -6.91
C SER A 3 59.06 5.33 -5.54
N THR A 4 58.52 6.19 -4.70
CA THR A 4 57.71 5.80 -3.54
C THR A 4 56.32 6.39 -3.76
N GLY A 5 55.49 5.57 -4.40
CA GLY A 5 54.05 5.80 -4.52
C GLY A 5 53.45 5.88 -3.13
N LYS A 6 52.75 6.98 -2.88
CA LYS A 6 51.99 7.24 -1.68
C LYS A 6 50.68 6.46 -1.81
N ASP A 7 50.57 5.35 -1.09
CA ASP A 7 49.33 4.57 -1.01
C ASP A 7 48.20 5.47 -0.49
N ALA A 8 47.29 5.85 -1.38
CA ALA A 8 46.05 6.50 -1.02
C ALA A 8 45.13 5.45 -0.35
N PRO A 9 44.54 5.73 0.81
CA PRO A 9 43.60 4.80 1.42
C PRO A 9 42.35 4.70 0.54
N PHE A 10 42.03 3.47 0.13
CA PHE A 10 40.76 3.11 -0.50
C PHE A 10 39.61 3.62 0.37
N LEU A 11 38.93 4.69 -0.08
CA LEU A 11 37.62 5.06 0.44
C LEU A 11 36.67 3.91 0.07
N SER A 12 36.39 3.05 1.04
CA SER A 12 35.39 2.00 0.95
C SER A 12 34.05 2.64 0.60
N GLN A 13 33.57 2.42 -0.62
CA GLN A 13 32.26 2.90 -1.04
C GLN A 13 31.17 2.18 -0.23
N PRO A 14 30.42 2.86 0.66
CA PRO A 14 29.24 2.27 1.26
C PRO A 14 28.06 2.65 0.35
N SER A 15 27.77 1.89 -0.69
CA SER A 15 26.74 2.35 -1.66
C SER A 15 25.81 1.29 -2.24
N ALA A 16 26.27 0.07 -2.56
CA ALA A 16 25.38 -0.94 -3.15
C ALA A 16 24.76 -1.89 -2.11
N GLN A 17 25.59 -2.47 -1.24
CA GLN A 17 25.20 -3.56 -0.34
C GLN A 17 24.15 -3.13 0.70
N ALA A 18 24.35 -1.97 1.32
CA ALA A 18 23.40 -1.41 2.30
C ALA A 18 22.01 -1.12 1.70
N SER A 19 21.95 -0.83 0.39
CA SER A 19 20.68 -0.58 -0.31
C SER A 19 19.92 -1.87 -0.62
N SER A 20 20.61 -2.97 -0.92
CA SER A 20 20.02 -4.30 -1.10
C SER A 20 19.45 -4.83 0.21
N SER A 21 20.25 -4.81 1.28
CA SER A 21 19.82 -5.29 2.60
C SER A 21 18.61 -4.54 3.14
N ARG A 22 18.46 -3.25 2.82
CA ARG A 22 17.28 -2.47 3.19
C ARG A 22 16.03 -2.92 2.44
N LEU A 23 16.14 -3.18 1.13
CA LEU A 23 15.01 -3.67 0.34
C LEU A 23 14.59 -5.08 0.79
N GLU A 24 15.56 -5.95 1.06
CA GLU A 24 15.32 -7.29 1.61
C GLU A 24 14.60 -7.23 2.97
N PHE A 25 15.03 -6.34 3.87
CA PHE A 25 14.37 -6.14 5.15
C PHE A 25 12.91 -5.66 4.99
N LEU A 26 12.66 -4.75 4.05
CA LEU A 26 11.31 -4.27 3.79
C LEU A 26 10.41 -5.34 3.17
N ASP A 27 10.96 -6.19 2.30
CA ASP A 27 10.22 -7.32 1.75
C ASP A 27 9.91 -8.36 2.84
N PHE A 28 10.83 -8.59 3.78
CA PHE A 28 10.57 -9.40 4.96
C PHE A 28 9.45 -8.83 5.84
N LEU A 29 9.46 -7.52 6.10
CA LEU A 29 8.36 -6.86 6.83
C LEU A 29 7.02 -7.00 6.12
N ARG A 30 7.01 -6.95 4.78
CA ARG A 30 5.80 -7.18 3.98
C ARG A 30 5.30 -8.61 4.08
N CYS A 31 6.20 -9.60 4.13
CA CYS A 31 5.84 -10.99 4.40
C CYS A 31 5.15 -11.10 5.77
N ILE A 32 5.73 -10.52 6.82
CA ILE A 32 5.10 -10.50 8.16
C ILE A 32 3.73 -9.84 8.12
N ALA A 33 3.62 -8.68 7.47
CA ALA A 33 2.36 -7.94 7.32
C ALA A 33 1.27 -8.79 6.64
N ALA A 34 1.59 -9.41 5.50
CA ALA A 34 0.66 -10.25 4.77
C ALA A 34 0.26 -11.50 5.58
N SER A 35 1.21 -12.14 6.26
CA SER A 35 0.94 -13.28 7.14
C SER A 35 0.02 -12.90 8.30
N ALA A 36 0.22 -11.74 8.95
CA ALA A 36 -0.65 -11.28 10.03
C ALA A 36 -2.11 -11.10 9.57
N VAL A 37 -2.31 -10.51 8.39
CA VAL A 37 -3.65 -10.35 7.78
C VAL A 37 -4.28 -11.71 7.47
N MET A 38 -3.53 -12.60 6.83
CA MET A 38 -4.01 -13.94 6.49
C MET A 38 -4.37 -14.75 7.74
N LEU A 39 -3.53 -14.71 8.77
CA LEU A 39 -3.76 -15.42 10.03
C LEU A 39 -4.99 -14.89 10.75
N GLN A 40 -5.19 -13.57 10.81
CA GLN A 40 -6.40 -13.02 11.41
C GLN A 40 -7.65 -13.54 10.70
N HIS A 41 -7.74 -13.41 9.37
CA HIS A 41 -8.92 -13.89 8.63
C HIS A 41 -9.14 -15.41 8.78
N ALA A 42 -8.07 -16.20 8.76
CA ALA A 42 -8.15 -17.65 8.95
C ALA A 42 -8.62 -18.05 10.35
N LEU A 43 -8.22 -17.31 11.39
CA LEU A 43 -8.62 -17.59 12.77
C LEU A 43 -10.03 -17.06 13.09
N GLU A 44 -10.39 -15.88 12.61
CA GLU A 44 -11.72 -15.29 12.78
C GLU A 44 -12.79 -16.15 12.11
N SER A 45 -12.51 -16.71 10.93
CA SER A 45 -13.43 -17.62 10.24
C SER A 45 -13.62 -18.97 10.93
N LYS A 46 -12.67 -19.40 11.77
CA LYS A 46 -12.70 -20.71 12.44
C LYS A 46 -13.10 -20.66 13.91
N SER A 47 -12.92 -19.52 14.58
CA SER A 47 -13.12 -19.39 16.02
C SER A 47 -13.84 -18.09 16.37
N PRO A 48 -15.12 -18.15 16.77
CA PRO A 48 -15.85 -16.99 17.27
C PRO A 48 -15.18 -16.32 18.47
N ALA A 49 -14.57 -17.11 19.36
CA ALA A 49 -13.83 -16.59 20.52
C ALA A 49 -12.60 -15.78 20.08
N PHE A 50 -11.90 -16.22 19.03
CA PHE A 50 -10.80 -15.43 18.46
C PHE A 50 -11.32 -14.18 17.76
N ALA A 51 -12.46 -14.25 17.07
CA ALA A 51 -13.07 -13.07 16.46
C ALA A 51 -13.44 -12.00 17.50
N GLU A 52 -13.99 -12.41 18.65
CA GLU A 52 -14.24 -11.48 19.76
C GLU A 52 -12.94 -10.91 20.33
N PHE A 53 -11.92 -11.76 20.55
CA PHE A 53 -10.61 -11.31 21.03
C PHE A 53 -9.96 -10.29 20.10
N SER A 54 -9.93 -10.59 18.79
CA SER A 54 -9.38 -9.74 17.74
C SER A 54 -10.06 -8.38 17.72
N THR A 55 -11.39 -8.38 17.77
CA THR A 55 -12.20 -7.15 17.73
C THR A 55 -12.00 -6.29 18.96
N LYS A 56 -11.87 -6.89 20.15
CA LYS A 56 -11.86 -6.19 21.44
C LYS A 56 -10.48 -5.76 21.92
N TYR A 57 -9.45 -6.56 21.66
CA TYR A 57 -8.12 -6.35 22.25
C TYR A 57 -7.06 -5.99 21.21
N PHE A 58 -6.96 -6.76 20.12
CA PHE A 58 -5.90 -6.54 19.15
C PHE A 58 -6.23 -7.06 17.75
N GLN A 59 -6.24 -6.13 16.80
CA GLN A 59 -6.51 -6.40 15.38
C GLN A 59 -5.20 -6.59 14.60
N PHE A 60 -4.66 -7.82 14.61
CA PHE A 60 -3.45 -8.20 13.89
C PHE A 60 -3.45 -7.84 12.39
N GLY A 61 -4.60 -7.93 11.75
CA GLY A 61 -4.83 -7.60 10.35
C GLY A 61 -4.74 -6.10 10.11
N VAL A 62 -5.29 -5.26 11.00
CA VAL A 62 -5.12 -3.80 10.90
C VAL A 62 -3.66 -3.43 11.08
N PHE A 63 -2.98 -4.03 12.07
CA PHE A 63 -1.54 -3.86 12.24
C PHE A 63 -0.77 -4.26 10.97
N GLY A 64 -1.07 -5.43 10.40
CA GLY A 64 -0.45 -5.90 9.16
C GLY A 64 -0.69 -4.95 7.99
N VAL A 65 -1.91 -4.49 7.78
CA VAL A 65 -2.23 -3.52 6.71
C VAL A 65 -1.50 -2.20 6.92
N THR A 66 -1.45 -1.68 8.14
CA THR A 66 -0.72 -0.44 8.45
C THR A 66 0.78 -0.61 8.21
N LEU A 67 1.38 -1.73 8.60
CA LEU A 67 2.77 -2.02 8.31
C LEU A 67 3.02 -2.12 6.80
N PHE A 68 2.13 -2.81 6.06
CA PHE A 68 2.22 -2.93 4.61
C PHE A 68 2.22 -1.55 3.94
N PHE A 69 1.31 -0.67 4.35
CA PHE A 69 1.23 0.69 3.81
C PHE A 69 2.39 1.59 4.22
N LEU A 70 2.90 1.46 5.44
CA LEU A 70 4.12 2.16 5.84
C LEU A 70 5.31 1.77 4.96
N THR A 71 5.50 0.46 4.70
CA THR A 71 6.58 0.00 3.81
C THR A 71 6.38 0.43 2.35
N SER A 72 5.13 0.47 1.86
CA SER A 72 4.82 0.99 0.52
C SER A 72 5.05 2.50 0.43
N GLY A 73 4.74 3.25 1.48
CA GLY A 73 5.07 4.66 1.65
C GLY A 73 6.56 4.96 1.48
N PHE A 74 7.41 4.03 1.91
CA PHE A 74 8.86 4.13 1.68
C PHE A 74 9.24 3.73 0.24
N ILE A 75 8.81 2.55 -0.22
CA ILE A 75 9.31 1.95 -1.47
C ILE A 75 8.84 2.69 -2.73
N ILE A 76 7.61 3.22 -2.72
CA ILE A 76 7.00 3.82 -3.90
C ILE A 76 7.73 5.12 -4.32
N PRO A 77 7.94 6.12 -3.44
CA PRO A 77 8.75 7.30 -3.74
C PRO A 77 10.20 6.96 -4.15
N VAL A 78 10.86 6.05 -3.42
CA VAL A 78 12.21 5.58 -3.76
C VAL A 78 12.26 5.07 -5.20
N SER A 79 11.24 4.32 -5.60
CA SER A 79 11.23 3.68 -6.91
C SER A 79 11.02 4.63 -8.07
N ILE A 80 10.19 5.67 -7.92
CA ILE A 80 10.01 6.67 -8.99
C ILE A 80 11.25 7.55 -9.14
N GLU A 81 11.90 7.91 -8.02
CA GLU A 81 13.15 8.68 -8.05
C GLU A 81 14.31 7.87 -8.64
N ARG A 82 14.45 6.59 -8.29
CA ARG A 82 15.47 5.70 -8.86
C ARG A 82 15.26 5.42 -10.34
N ALA A 83 14.00 5.23 -10.77
CA ALA A 83 13.69 5.01 -12.18
C ALA A 83 13.89 6.28 -13.03
N ASN A 84 13.76 7.46 -12.41
CA ASN A 84 13.80 8.77 -13.05
C ASN A 84 12.95 8.87 -14.34
N SER A 85 11.89 8.07 -14.42
CA SER A 85 11.02 7.93 -15.58
C SER A 85 9.66 7.42 -15.12
N ILE A 86 8.63 8.25 -15.31
CA ILE A 86 7.25 7.91 -14.97
C ILE A 86 6.80 6.67 -15.73
N LYS A 87 7.17 6.56 -17.01
CA LYS A 87 6.84 5.39 -17.83
C LYS A 87 7.46 4.10 -17.27
N ALA A 88 8.74 4.13 -16.93
CA ALA A 88 9.43 2.96 -16.37
C ALA A 88 8.83 2.53 -15.02
N PHE A 89 8.48 3.52 -14.19
CA PHE A 89 7.80 3.30 -12.92
C PHE A 89 6.45 2.58 -13.10
N TRP A 90 5.56 3.11 -13.94
CA TRP A 90 4.23 2.52 -14.16
C TRP A 90 4.31 1.12 -14.79
N ILE A 91 5.20 0.92 -15.77
CA ILE A 91 5.43 -0.41 -16.36
C ILE A 91 5.80 -1.40 -15.25
N SER A 92 6.79 -1.09 -14.41
CA SER A 92 7.21 -1.98 -13.32
C SER A 92 6.05 -2.34 -12.38
N ARG A 93 5.13 -1.41 -12.10
CA ARG A 93 3.99 -1.64 -11.21
C ARG A 93 2.87 -2.43 -11.85
N ILE A 94 2.56 -2.15 -13.11
CA ILE A 94 1.55 -2.90 -13.86
C ILE A 94 1.95 -4.36 -13.95
N TYR A 95 3.18 -4.67 -14.38
CA TYR A 95 3.65 -6.06 -14.50
C TYR A 95 3.74 -6.79 -13.15
N ARG A 96 3.90 -6.07 -12.03
CA ARG A 96 3.91 -6.66 -10.69
C ARG A 96 2.51 -6.95 -10.15
N LEU A 97 1.56 -6.03 -10.34
CA LEU A 97 0.26 -6.05 -9.68
C LEU A 97 -0.85 -6.65 -10.55
N PHE A 98 -0.93 -6.26 -11.83
CA PHE A 98 -2.06 -6.62 -12.69
C PHE A 98 -2.18 -8.11 -13.00
N PRO A 99 -1.09 -8.89 -13.26
CA PRO A 99 -1.24 -10.30 -13.60
C PRO A 99 -1.96 -11.08 -12.50
N LEU A 100 -1.52 -10.92 -11.25
CA LEU A 100 -2.12 -11.62 -10.12
C LEU A 100 -3.53 -11.09 -9.81
N TYR A 101 -3.73 -9.77 -9.93
CA TYR A 101 -5.03 -9.16 -9.68
C TYR A 101 -6.09 -9.61 -10.69
N LEU A 102 -5.78 -9.62 -11.99
CA LEU A 102 -6.70 -10.09 -13.03
C LEU A 102 -7.01 -11.59 -12.87
N VAL A 103 -6.01 -12.42 -12.58
CA VAL A 103 -6.23 -13.83 -12.26
C VAL A 103 -7.18 -13.98 -11.08
N SER A 104 -7.00 -13.19 -10.01
CA SER A 104 -7.89 -13.26 -8.85
C SER A 104 -9.34 -12.86 -9.18
N ILE A 105 -9.56 -11.86 -10.05
CA ILE A 105 -10.89 -11.49 -10.54
C ILE A 105 -11.49 -12.65 -11.33
N LEU A 106 -10.76 -13.21 -12.30
CA LEU A 106 -11.24 -14.31 -13.15
C LEU A 106 -11.62 -15.53 -12.32
N VAL A 107 -10.77 -15.91 -11.35
CA VAL A 107 -11.05 -17.02 -10.43
C VAL A 107 -12.31 -16.71 -9.61
N THR A 108 -12.48 -15.49 -9.10
CA THR A 108 -13.67 -15.12 -8.32
C THR A 108 -14.94 -15.23 -9.14
N LEU A 109 -14.93 -14.69 -10.36
CA LEU A 109 -16.07 -14.75 -11.27
C LEU A 109 -16.40 -16.20 -11.67
N LEU A 110 -15.37 -17.02 -11.89
CA LEU A 110 -15.54 -18.44 -12.17
C LEU A 110 -16.21 -19.15 -10.98
N LEU A 111 -15.73 -18.95 -9.75
CA LEU A 111 -16.30 -19.57 -8.56
C LEU A 111 -17.75 -19.13 -8.30
N ILE A 112 -18.08 -17.87 -8.55
CA ILE A 112 -19.46 -17.37 -8.51
C ILE A 112 -20.31 -18.09 -9.58
N SER A 113 -19.81 -18.20 -10.82
CA SER A 113 -20.55 -18.84 -11.92
C SER A 113 -20.80 -20.34 -11.69
N LEU A 114 -19.92 -21.01 -10.95
CA LEU A 114 -20.06 -22.42 -10.56
C LEU A 114 -20.95 -22.60 -9.31
N GLY A 115 -21.39 -21.51 -8.68
CA GLY A 115 -22.18 -21.55 -7.45
C GLY A 115 -21.38 -21.94 -6.20
N TRP A 116 -20.05 -21.88 -6.26
CA TRP A 116 -19.17 -22.22 -5.13
C TRP A 116 -18.92 -21.03 -4.20
N LEU A 117 -19.20 -19.83 -4.68
CA LEU A 117 -19.07 -18.59 -3.92
C LEU A 117 -20.34 -17.77 -4.10
N GLU A 118 -20.92 -17.30 -2.99
CA GLU A 118 -22.05 -16.39 -3.03
C GLU A 118 -21.61 -15.03 -3.60
N GLY A 119 -22.35 -14.52 -4.59
CA GLY A 119 -22.07 -13.22 -5.18
C GLY A 119 -22.95 -12.94 -6.39
N THR A 120 -23.16 -11.65 -6.65
CA THR A 120 -23.83 -11.19 -7.88
C THR A 120 -22.80 -10.88 -8.95
N PRO A 121 -23.01 -11.28 -10.22
CA PRO A 121 -22.16 -10.85 -11.32
C PRO A 121 -22.04 -9.32 -11.36
N PRO A 122 -20.81 -8.77 -11.45
CA PRO A 122 -20.63 -7.33 -11.46
C PRO A 122 -21.19 -6.71 -12.74
N THR A 123 -21.68 -5.48 -12.64
CA THR A 123 -22.03 -4.67 -13.82
C THR A 123 -20.79 -4.35 -14.64
N ALA A 124 -20.94 -4.00 -15.92
CA ALA A 124 -19.81 -3.59 -16.76
C ALA A 124 -19.05 -2.39 -16.15
N ALA A 125 -19.77 -1.42 -15.57
CA ALA A 125 -19.19 -0.29 -14.86
C ALA A 125 -18.37 -0.72 -13.64
N SER A 126 -18.90 -1.63 -12.81
CA SER A 126 -18.18 -2.17 -11.66
C SER A 126 -16.94 -2.96 -12.10
N LEU A 127 -17.05 -3.79 -13.13
CA LEU A 127 -15.93 -4.57 -13.65
C LEU A 127 -14.80 -3.66 -14.15
N LEU A 128 -15.12 -2.61 -14.92
CA LEU A 128 -14.14 -1.63 -15.39
C LEU A 128 -13.49 -0.88 -14.23
N ALA A 129 -14.28 -0.42 -13.26
CA ALA A 129 -13.77 0.29 -12.09
C ALA A 129 -12.86 -0.59 -11.23
N ASN A 130 -13.19 -1.88 -11.09
CA ASN A 130 -12.33 -2.86 -10.41
C ASN A 130 -11.07 -3.13 -11.24
N ALA A 131 -11.17 -3.25 -12.57
CA ALA A 131 -10.02 -3.51 -13.44
C ALA A 131 -8.94 -2.41 -13.37
N VAL A 132 -9.34 -1.15 -13.19
CA VAL A 132 -8.40 -0.03 -12.96
C VAL A 132 -8.01 0.16 -11.49
N MET A 133 -8.48 -0.72 -10.59
CA MET A 133 -8.22 -0.66 -9.15
C MET A 133 -8.69 0.65 -8.49
N LEU A 134 -9.79 1.23 -8.97
CA LEU A 134 -10.38 2.47 -8.42
C LEU A 134 -11.87 2.32 -8.05
N ALA A 135 -12.43 1.11 -8.08
CA ALA A 135 -13.82 0.82 -7.76
C ALA A 135 -14.30 1.49 -6.46
N LYS A 136 -13.50 1.42 -5.38
CA LYS A 136 -13.88 2.03 -4.10
C LYS A 136 -14.05 3.55 -4.19
N PHE A 137 -13.18 4.22 -4.95
CA PHE A 137 -13.19 5.67 -5.12
C PHE A 137 -14.20 6.14 -6.18
N LEU A 138 -14.59 5.24 -7.09
CA LEU A 138 -15.63 5.48 -8.09
C LEU A 138 -17.04 5.09 -7.60
N GLY A 139 -17.19 4.75 -6.31
CA GLY A 139 -18.48 4.36 -5.71
C GLY A 139 -19.04 3.04 -6.25
N GLN A 140 -18.20 2.20 -6.84
CA GLN A 140 -18.58 0.88 -7.36
C GLN A 140 -18.33 -0.21 -6.33
N PRO A 141 -19.16 -1.28 -6.29
CA PRO A 141 -18.93 -2.40 -5.41
C PRO A 141 -17.61 -3.10 -5.76
N LEU A 142 -16.88 -3.52 -4.73
CA LEU A 142 -15.65 -4.30 -4.89
C LEU A 142 -16.02 -5.75 -5.18
N ILE A 143 -15.37 -6.35 -6.19
CA ILE A 143 -15.57 -7.77 -6.51
C ILE A 143 -15.11 -8.66 -5.34
N GLN A 144 -14.02 -8.27 -4.68
CA GLN A 144 -13.63 -8.83 -3.40
C GLN A 144 -13.48 -7.72 -2.37
N GLY A 145 -14.01 -7.94 -1.16
CA GLY A 145 -13.90 -6.98 -0.07
C GLY A 145 -12.46 -6.52 0.15
N LEU A 146 -11.49 -7.43 0.09
CA LEU A 146 -10.05 -7.21 0.30
C LEU A 146 -9.41 -6.19 -0.66
N TYR A 147 -10.00 -5.92 -1.82
CA TYR A 147 -9.43 -5.03 -2.84
C TYR A 147 -9.34 -3.56 -2.40
N TRP A 148 -9.98 -3.20 -1.29
CA TRP A 148 -9.89 -1.84 -0.75
C TRP A 148 -8.45 -1.40 -0.48
N THR A 149 -7.55 -2.32 -0.11
CA THR A 149 -6.14 -2.00 0.16
C THR A 149 -5.38 -1.68 -1.11
N LEU A 150 -5.61 -2.47 -2.17
CA LEU A 150 -5.06 -2.28 -3.50
C LEU A 150 -5.56 -0.98 -4.16
N ASN A 151 -6.83 -0.63 -3.94
CA ASN A 151 -7.39 0.63 -4.42
C ASN A 151 -6.67 1.83 -3.79
N LEU A 152 -6.41 1.77 -2.48
CA LEU A 152 -5.63 2.81 -1.78
C LEU A 152 -4.19 2.90 -2.32
N GLU A 153 -3.53 1.76 -2.54
CA GLU A 153 -2.19 1.74 -3.09
C GLU A 153 -2.15 2.36 -4.50
N MET A 154 -3.15 2.08 -5.34
CA MET A 154 -3.31 2.71 -6.66
C MET A 154 -3.45 4.23 -6.58
N VAL A 155 -4.28 4.74 -5.67
CA VAL A 155 -4.39 6.18 -5.43
C VAL A 155 -3.05 6.77 -4.97
N PHE A 156 -2.31 6.09 -4.11
CA PHE A 156 -1.00 6.56 -3.68
C PHE A 156 0.02 6.57 -4.83
N TYR A 157 0.00 5.58 -5.73
CA TYR A 157 0.80 5.61 -6.96
C TYR A 157 0.53 6.86 -7.81
N LEU A 158 -0.76 7.22 -7.97
CA LEU A 158 -1.18 8.43 -8.70
C LEU A 158 -0.70 9.70 -7.99
N LEU A 159 -0.87 9.78 -6.66
CA LEU A 159 -0.42 10.94 -5.86
C LEU A 159 1.09 11.15 -5.92
N VAL A 160 1.88 10.08 -5.73
CA VAL A 160 3.35 10.16 -5.82
C VAL A 160 3.79 10.55 -7.22
N THR A 161 3.13 10.04 -8.27
CA THR A 161 3.40 10.45 -9.65
C THR A 161 3.14 11.95 -9.85
N GLY A 162 1.99 12.45 -9.40
CA GLY A 162 1.66 13.88 -9.49
C GLY A 162 2.65 14.75 -8.71
N LEU A 163 3.00 14.35 -7.48
CA LEU A 163 3.97 15.05 -6.65
C LEU A 163 5.38 15.05 -7.24
N PHE A 164 5.77 13.97 -7.91
CA PHE A 164 7.04 13.89 -8.63
C PHE A 164 7.05 14.86 -9.82
N MET A 165 5.97 14.93 -10.61
CA MET A 165 5.86 15.85 -11.75
C MET A 165 5.97 17.33 -11.35
N VAL A 166 5.42 17.71 -10.19
CA VAL A 166 5.46 19.10 -9.69
C VAL A 166 6.73 19.36 -8.85
N GLY A 167 7.58 18.35 -8.61
CA GLY A 167 8.80 18.48 -7.81
C GLY A 167 8.57 18.62 -6.30
N LEU A 168 7.36 18.36 -5.81
CA LEU A 168 7.02 18.46 -4.37
C LEU A 168 7.42 17.22 -3.58
N LEU A 169 7.79 16.12 -4.24
CA LEU A 169 8.18 14.88 -3.56
C LEU A 169 9.37 15.08 -2.59
N GLN A 170 10.17 16.13 -2.82
CA GLN A 170 11.26 16.56 -1.93
C GLN A 170 10.80 17.07 -0.56
N ARG A 171 9.55 17.52 -0.44
CA ARG A 171 8.97 18.04 0.80
C ARG A 171 8.24 16.95 1.60
N SER A 172 8.83 15.76 1.72
CA SER A 172 8.18 14.57 2.32
C SER A 172 7.62 14.82 3.73
N VAL A 173 8.35 15.56 4.58
CA VAL A 173 7.89 15.94 5.94
C VAL A 173 6.62 16.78 5.88
N LEU A 174 6.56 17.79 5.02
CA LEU A 174 5.39 18.65 4.87
C LEU A 174 4.19 17.85 4.34
N LEU A 175 4.42 16.95 3.38
CA LEU A 175 3.40 16.06 2.84
C LEU A 175 2.88 15.10 3.91
N ALA A 176 3.75 14.53 4.75
CA ALA A 176 3.36 13.68 5.86
C ALA A 176 2.55 14.42 6.92
N MET A 177 2.99 15.62 7.32
CA MET A 177 2.23 16.45 8.26
C MET A 177 0.89 16.88 7.67
N GLY A 178 0.85 17.30 6.41
CA GLY A 178 -0.38 17.67 5.73
C GLY A 178 -1.35 16.50 5.59
N ALA A 179 -0.86 15.31 5.23
CA ALA A 179 -1.66 14.11 5.13
C ALA A 179 -2.19 13.66 6.50
N LEU A 180 -1.36 13.74 7.55
CA LEU A 180 -1.79 13.44 8.92
C LEU A 180 -2.84 14.44 9.42
N ALA A 181 -2.62 15.74 9.19
CA ALA A 181 -3.59 16.77 9.53
C ALA A 181 -4.90 16.58 8.77
N ALA A 182 -4.84 16.28 7.47
CA ALA A 182 -6.02 15.97 6.66
C ALA A 182 -6.74 14.71 7.16
N ALA A 183 -6.01 13.65 7.52
CA ALA A 183 -6.60 12.44 8.08
C ALA A 183 -7.27 12.69 9.43
N LEU A 184 -6.67 13.50 10.30
CA LEU A 184 -7.26 13.90 11.57
C LEU A 184 -8.49 14.78 11.36
N LEU A 185 -8.42 15.79 10.48
CA LEU A 185 -9.53 16.68 10.20
C LEU A 185 -10.70 15.93 9.55
N LEU A 186 -10.46 15.16 8.50
CA LEU A 186 -11.50 14.38 7.82
C LEU A 186 -12.05 13.26 8.72
N GLY A 187 -11.20 12.66 9.56
CA GLY A 187 -11.63 11.66 10.53
C GLY A 187 -12.52 12.27 11.61
N VAL A 188 -12.09 13.34 12.27
CA VAL A 188 -12.85 14.02 13.33
C VAL A 188 -14.13 14.63 12.77
N VAL A 189 -14.05 15.43 11.70
CA VAL A 189 -15.22 16.10 11.12
C VAL A 189 -16.17 15.09 10.47
N GLY A 190 -15.64 14.12 9.72
CA GLY A 190 -16.45 13.12 9.02
C GLY A 190 -17.20 12.19 9.97
N THR A 191 -16.62 11.83 11.12
CA THR A 191 -17.25 10.92 12.09
C THR A 191 -18.06 11.65 13.18
N GLN A 192 -17.53 12.74 13.75
CA GLN A 192 -18.16 13.42 14.89
C GLN A 192 -19.19 14.48 14.47
N VAL A 193 -19.03 15.09 13.30
CA VAL A 193 -19.90 16.21 12.86
C VAL A 193 -20.91 15.75 11.82
N LEU A 194 -20.48 14.91 10.88
CA LEU A 194 -21.31 14.57 9.72
C LEU A 194 -21.96 13.18 9.78
N HIS A 195 -21.55 12.32 10.73
CA HIS A 195 -21.98 10.92 10.82
C HIS A 195 -21.92 10.14 9.50
N PHE A 196 -21.11 10.58 8.52
CA PHE A 196 -21.07 9.97 7.20
C PHE A 196 -20.36 8.61 7.19
N PHE A 197 -19.61 8.29 8.23
CA PHE A 197 -18.72 7.14 8.24
C PHE A 197 -18.76 6.36 9.56
N GLU A 198 -19.39 5.18 9.53
CA GLU A 198 -19.29 4.17 10.60
C GLU A 198 -17.87 3.55 10.71
N SER A 199 -17.05 3.63 9.66
CA SER A 199 -15.71 2.98 9.57
C SER A 199 -14.61 3.85 8.93
N GLY A 200 -14.85 5.16 8.79
CA GLY A 200 -14.09 6.05 7.88
C GLY A 200 -12.73 6.53 8.36
N TRP A 201 -12.37 6.31 9.62
CA TRP A 201 -11.02 6.61 10.11
C TRP A 201 -9.96 5.87 9.29
N GLY A 202 -10.27 4.65 8.84
CA GLY A 202 -9.31 3.74 8.21
C GLY A 202 -8.65 4.32 6.95
N LEU A 203 -9.41 4.74 5.94
CA LEU A 203 -8.81 5.04 4.62
C LEU A 203 -7.88 6.26 4.64
N CYS A 204 -8.34 7.38 5.20
CA CYS A 204 -7.55 8.59 5.27
C CYS A 204 -6.35 8.41 6.20
N PHE A 205 -6.52 7.72 7.33
CA PHE A 205 -5.42 7.37 8.22
C PHE A 205 -4.38 6.50 7.51
N GLN A 206 -4.82 5.42 6.86
CA GLN A 206 -3.93 4.52 6.12
C GLN A 206 -3.19 5.25 4.99
N LEU A 207 -3.85 6.15 4.26
CA LEU A 207 -3.18 7.00 3.27
C LEU A 207 -2.14 7.94 3.92
N ALA A 208 -2.45 8.52 5.07
CA ALA A 208 -1.50 9.33 5.83
C ALA A 208 -0.29 8.50 6.31
N THR A 209 -0.49 7.24 6.73
CA THR A 209 0.63 6.36 7.11
C THR A 209 1.58 6.08 5.94
N MET A 210 1.07 5.99 4.71
CA MET A 210 1.93 5.91 3.51
C MET A 210 2.78 7.18 3.35
N PHE A 211 2.19 8.36 3.57
CA PHE A 211 2.94 9.61 3.53
C PHE A 211 3.99 9.70 4.65
N VAL A 212 3.71 9.22 5.85
CA VAL A 212 4.71 9.09 6.92
C VAL A 212 5.88 8.21 6.49
N GLY A 213 5.61 7.11 5.77
CA GLY A 213 6.66 6.26 5.19
C GLY A 213 7.61 6.99 4.23
N THR A 214 7.15 8.06 3.56
CA THR A 214 7.99 8.87 2.65
C THR A 214 9.05 9.69 3.39
N VAL A 215 8.86 9.98 4.68
CA VAL A 215 9.77 10.81 5.49
C VAL A 215 11.11 10.12 5.69
N TYR A 216 11.08 8.81 5.95
CA TYR A 216 12.26 8.00 6.28
C TYR A 216 13.24 7.81 5.11
N PHE A 217 12.85 8.24 3.91
CA PHE A 217 13.66 8.14 2.71
C PHE A 217 14.58 9.36 2.50
N ARG A 218 14.28 10.51 3.11
CA ARG A 218 15.16 11.68 3.11
C ARG A 218 16.26 11.53 4.16
#